data_AF-R5QNX0-F1
#
_entry.id   AF-R5QNX0-F1
#
_cell.length_a   1.000
_cell.length_b   1.000
_cell.length_c   1.000
_cell.angle_alpha   90.00
_cell.angle_beta   90.00
_cell.angle_gamma   90.00
#
_symmetry.space_group_name_H-M   'P 1'
#
loop_
_entity.id
_entity.type
_entity.pdbx_description
1 polymer ?
#
loop_
_entity_poly.entity_id
_entity_poly.type
_entity_poly.pdbx_seq_one_letter_code
_entity_poly.pdbx_strand_id
1 'polypeptide(L)'
;MAENQTKTYADRAPEIPFKLKSFSKEGEKRFAHLINTVADYSETGKSVLETAANEGYQLQMMLMGGNYGFVCPETKTIYLNSAASDGHLIETLVHECRHIQQHKNGIPSEHGEFVLRDAVKLSRAKEADAETMGASAAYEIMINGGGREVWDALTEKAPKITEGMLNAAEREGAPLNHKMMQAAFDGWYQNREIMQIYEDSYLVTQCLGGSCDSRNNPRDYFKREMSSKEMVSAFCLDASGKCYQSGRLNVLDEPERLQVQQKVLDMAERVNGNRRQSGLNADVSYHSLYAWGTAPKNGGKGADKAVLTAAAKLKGSSR
;
A
#
# COMPACT_ATOMS: atom_id res chain seq x y z
N MET A 1 26.88 26.48 16.73
CA MET A 1 26.56 26.41 15.29
C MET A 1 27.17 25.12 14.77
N ALA A 2 26.36 24.09 14.55
CA ALA A 2 26.87 22.86 13.95
C ALA A 2 27.12 23.12 12.46
N GLU A 3 28.34 22.88 12.01
CA GLU A 3 28.67 22.89 10.59
C GLU A 3 27.77 21.89 9.87
N ASN A 4 26.95 22.39 8.95
CA ASN A 4 26.12 21.57 8.09
C ASN A 4 27.08 20.90 7.07
N GLN A 5 27.76 19.82 7.47
CA GLN A 5 28.59 19.05 6.56
C GLN A 5 27.70 18.55 5.43
N THR A 6 27.93 19.09 4.23
CA THR A 6 27.22 18.66 3.03
C THR A 6 27.67 17.22 2.74
N LYS A 7 26.78 16.25 2.92
CA LYS A 7 27.03 14.85 2.55
C LYS A 7 27.40 14.82 1.07
N THR A 8 28.58 14.28 0.76
CA THR A 8 29.06 14.15 -0.63
C THR A 8 28.82 12.74 -1.11
N TYR A 9 28.37 12.60 -2.35
CA TYR A 9 28.06 11.30 -2.95
C TYR A 9 29.12 10.92 -3.98
N ALA A 10 29.36 9.62 -4.12
CA ALA A 10 30.21 9.10 -5.17
C ALA A 10 29.65 9.44 -6.55
N ASP A 11 30.52 9.77 -7.49
CA ASP A 11 30.14 10.04 -8.88
C ASP A 11 30.02 8.70 -9.63
N ARG A 12 28.86 8.03 -9.45
CA ARG A 12 28.49 6.79 -10.13
C ARG A 12 27.27 7.05 -11.01
N ALA A 13 27.21 6.38 -12.16
CA ALA A 13 25.96 6.30 -12.91
C ALA A 13 24.93 5.45 -12.14
N PRO A 14 23.62 5.73 -12.28
CA PRO A 14 22.59 4.88 -11.71
C PRO A 14 22.52 3.54 -12.47
N GLU A 15 22.50 2.42 -11.73
CA GLU A 15 22.40 1.06 -12.29
C GLU A 15 21.04 0.83 -13.00
N ILE A 16 20.00 1.55 -12.55
CA ILE A 16 18.65 1.50 -13.14
C ILE A 16 18.39 2.82 -13.87
N PRO A 17 18.03 2.80 -15.18
CA PRO A 17 18.08 3.97 -16.05
C PRO A 17 16.85 4.89 -15.90
N PHE A 18 16.60 5.40 -14.70
CA PHE A 18 15.62 6.47 -14.52
C PHE A 18 16.06 7.75 -15.21
N LYS A 19 15.12 8.45 -15.85
CA LYS A 19 15.33 9.85 -16.19
C LYS A 19 15.35 10.67 -14.90
N LEU A 20 16.44 11.40 -14.66
CA LEU A 20 16.63 12.20 -13.45
C LEU A 20 16.36 13.68 -13.73
N LYS A 21 15.51 14.30 -12.91
CA LYS A 21 15.33 15.76 -12.85
C LYS A 21 15.96 16.27 -11.56
N SER A 22 17.25 16.62 -11.65
CA SER A 22 17.99 17.25 -10.56
C SER A 22 18.28 18.72 -10.87
N PHE A 23 18.31 19.55 -9.84
CA PHE A 23 18.70 20.96 -9.94
C PHE A 23 20.22 21.16 -9.76
N SER A 24 20.98 20.12 -9.42
CA SER A 24 22.43 20.17 -9.21
C SER A 24 23.11 18.82 -9.48
N LYS A 25 24.42 18.86 -9.75
CA LYS A 25 25.24 17.64 -9.89
C LYS A 25 25.22 16.76 -8.64
N GLU A 26 25.27 17.37 -7.45
CA GLU A 26 25.19 16.60 -6.19
C GLU A 26 23.82 15.93 -6.02
N GLY A 27 22.73 16.54 -6.52
CA GLY A 27 21.42 15.88 -6.56
C GLY A 27 21.38 14.70 -7.53
N GLU A 28 22.08 14.75 -8.66
CA GLU A 28 22.21 13.61 -9.59
C GLU A 28 22.98 12.46 -8.94
N LYS A 29 24.11 12.76 -8.28
CA LYS A 29 24.88 11.76 -7.54
C LYS A 29 24.10 11.16 -6.38
N ARG A 30 23.28 11.97 -5.70
CA ARG A 30 22.38 11.48 -4.66
C ARG A 30 21.36 10.50 -5.23
N PHE A 31 20.71 10.83 -6.35
CA PHE A 31 19.81 9.88 -7.02
C PHE A 31 20.52 8.56 -7.37
N ALA A 32 21.72 8.64 -7.96
CA ALA A 32 22.50 7.46 -8.25
C ALA A 32 22.82 6.65 -6.99
N HIS A 33 23.16 7.31 -5.88
CA HIS A 33 23.37 6.63 -4.60
C HIS A 33 22.11 5.89 -4.11
N LEU A 34 20.94 6.52 -4.14
CA LEU A 34 19.68 5.89 -3.72
C LEU A 34 19.36 4.67 -4.60
N ILE A 35 19.43 4.82 -5.92
CA ILE A 35 19.16 3.75 -6.89
C ILE A 35 20.15 2.59 -6.71
N ASN A 36 21.44 2.91 -6.63
CA ASN A 36 22.48 1.89 -6.57
C ASN A 36 22.47 1.16 -5.24
N THR A 37 22.11 1.81 -4.14
CA THR A 37 21.95 1.12 -2.85
C THR A 37 20.85 0.05 -2.93
N VAL A 38 19.73 0.35 -3.60
CA VAL A 38 18.69 -0.66 -3.85
C VAL A 38 19.21 -1.74 -4.79
N ALA A 39 19.79 -1.37 -5.93
CA ALA A 39 20.24 -2.31 -6.96
C ALA A 39 21.36 -3.25 -6.50
N ASP A 40 22.27 -2.76 -5.65
CA ASP A 40 23.44 -3.49 -5.17
C ASP A 40 23.07 -4.50 -4.06
N TYR A 41 21.99 -4.25 -3.31
CA TYR A 41 21.70 -5.01 -2.07
C TYR A 41 20.27 -5.57 -1.95
N SER A 42 19.34 -5.26 -2.85
CA SER A 42 17.95 -5.73 -2.77
C SER A 42 17.39 -6.13 -4.14
N GLU A 43 17.25 -7.44 -4.36
CA GLU A 43 16.58 -7.98 -5.55
C GLU A 43 15.10 -7.58 -5.61
N THR A 44 14.44 -7.52 -4.45
CA THR A 44 13.04 -7.09 -4.36
C THR A 44 12.88 -5.64 -4.77
N GLY A 45 13.67 -4.73 -4.17
CA GLY A 45 13.66 -3.31 -4.51
C GLY A 45 14.08 -3.08 -5.96
N LYS A 46 15.12 -3.76 -6.45
CA LYS A 46 15.60 -3.65 -7.83
C LYS A 46 14.50 -3.97 -8.85
N SER A 47 13.79 -5.09 -8.69
CA SER A 47 12.68 -5.49 -9.56
C SER A 47 11.58 -4.42 -9.63
N VAL A 48 11.27 -3.81 -8.49
CA VAL A 48 10.27 -2.74 -8.37
C VAL A 48 10.72 -1.47 -9.11
N LEU A 49 11.97 -1.04 -8.90
CA LEU A 49 12.54 0.13 -9.56
C LEU A 49 12.67 -0.07 -11.08
N GLU A 50 13.15 -1.24 -11.53
CA GLU A 50 13.25 -1.58 -12.95
C GLU A 50 11.89 -1.51 -13.65
N THR A 51 10.83 -1.97 -12.99
CA THR A 51 9.48 -1.86 -13.56
C THR A 51 9.05 -0.41 -13.73
N ALA A 52 9.26 0.44 -12.72
CA ALA A 52 8.91 1.85 -12.81
C ALA A 52 9.70 2.58 -13.92
N ALA A 53 11.00 2.30 -14.04
CA ALA A 53 11.82 2.84 -15.11
C ALA A 53 11.33 2.38 -16.50
N ASN A 54 10.98 1.09 -16.65
CA ASN A 54 10.46 0.52 -17.89
C ASN A 54 9.09 1.07 -18.30
N GLU A 55 8.24 1.42 -17.32
CA GLU A 55 6.97 2.12 -17.57
C GLU A 55 7.17 3.61 -17.93
N GLY A 56 8.43 4.08 -17.97
CA GLY A 56 8.82 5.42 -18.41
C GLY A 56 8.67 6.48 -17.34
N TYR A 57 8.66 6.11 -16.06
CA TYR A 57 8.66 7.08 -14.96
C TYR A 57 10.03 7.74 -14.79
N GLN A 58 10.02 8.99 -14.33
CA GLN A 58 11.21 9.78 -14.03
C GLN A 58 11.26 10.12 -12.53
N LEU A 59 12.45 10.42 -12.01
CA LEU A 59 12.63 10.86 -10.62
C LEU A 59 12.85 12.37 -10.55
N GLN A 60 12.24 13.03 -9.58
CA GLN A 60 12.44 14.45 -9.31
C GLN A 60 12.52 14.73 -7.81
N MET A 61 13.50 15.53 -7.38
CA MET A 61 13.55 16.01 -6.00
C MET A 61 12.77 17.31 -5.88
N MET A 62 12.05 17.48 -4.78
CA MET A 62 11.44 18.75 -4.41
C MET A 62 11.34 18.87 -2.89
N LEU A 63 11.24 20.09 -2.37
CA LEU A 63 10.95 20.29 -0.96
C LEU A 63 9.48 19.94 -0.69
N MET A 64 9.23 19.10 0.32
CA MET A 64 7.87 18.71 0.73
C MET A 64 7.69 18.89 2.23
N GLY A 65 6.50 19.35 2.65
CA GLY A 65 6.10 19.38 4.05
C GLY A 65 5.34 18.10 4.41
N GLY A 66 5.81 17.36 5.42
CA GLY A 66 5.09 16.22 6.01
C GLY A 66 5.01 14.95 5.16
N ASN A 67 5.72 14.86 4.04
CA ASN A 67 5.78 13.66 3.20
C ASN A 67 7.22 13.41 2.69
N TYR A 68 7.57 12.14 2.45
CA TYR A 68 8.85 11.72 1.90
C TYR A 68 8.84 11.55 0.38
N GLY A 69 7.68 11.25 -0.20
CA GLY A 69 7.54 11.10 -1.64
C GLY A 69 6.10 10.87 -2.07
N PHE A 70 5.87 10.95 -3.38
CA PHE A 70 4.60 10.56 -4.00
C PHE A 70 4.81 10.31 -5.50
N VAL A 71 3.97 9.47 -6.08
CA VAL A 71 3.87 9.30 -7.54
C VAL A 71 2.79 10.23 -8.14
N CYS A 72 3.12 10.87 -9.27
CA CYS A 72 2.18 11.57 -10.14
C CYS A 72 2.08 10.81 -11.48
N PRO A 73 1.04 9.98 -11.66
CA PRO A 73 0.85 9.20 -12.88
C PRO A 73 0.72 10.05 -14.15
N GLU A 74 0.07 11.22 -14.05
CA GLU A 74 -0.23 12.11 -15.20
C GLU A 74 1.05 12.63 -15.86
N THR A 75 2.08 12.90 -15.05
CA THR A 75 3.38 13.39 -15.54
C THR A 75 4.44 12.28 -15.59
N LYS A 76 4.08 11.05 -15.21
CA LYS A 76 4.98 9.92 -14.97
C LYS A 76 6.20 10.31 -14.13
N THR A 77 5.95 10.96 -12.99
CA THR A 77 7.02 11.44 -12.10
C THR A 77 6.87 10.86 -10.71
N ILE A 78 7.95 10.29 -10.17
CA ILE A 78 8.10 9.99 -8.75
C ILE A 78 8.83 11.17 -8.13
N TYR A 79 8.18 11.82 -7.17
CA TYR A 79 8.76 12.92 -6.43
C TYR A 79 9.31 12.42 -5.10
N LEU A 80 10.53 12.84 -4.75
CA LEU A 80 11.18 12.56 -3.47
C LEU A 80 11.49 13.86 -2.73
N ASN A 81 11.33 13.85 -1.41
CA ASN A 81 11.57 15.01 -0.57
C ASN A 81 13.08 15.28 -0.43
N SER A 82 13.56 16.39 -0.98
CA SER A 82 14.99 16.73 -0.94
C SER A 82 15.56 16.89 0.48
N ALA A 83 14.70 17.19 1.47
CA ALA A 83 15.12 17.40 2.86
C ALA A 83 15.16 16.12 3.71
N ALA A 84 14.62 15.00 3.24
CA ALA A 84 14.61 13.74 3.98
C ALA A 84 15.99 13.05 3.97
N SER A 85 16.26 12.15 4.91
CA SER A 85 17.49 11.34 4.90
C SER A 85 17.47 10.26 3.81
N ASP A 86 18.64 9.73 3.44
CA ASP A 86 18.72 8.70 2.40
C ASP A 86 18.03 7.40 2.83
N GLY A 87 18.16 7.00 4.10
CA GLY A 87 17.41 5.88 4.66
C GLY A 87 15.89 5.98 4.41
N HIS A 88 15.28 7.13 4.69
CA HIS A 88 13.86 7.36 4.41
C HIS A 88 13.56 7.35 2.91
N LEU A 89 14.40 8.00 2.10
CA LEU A 89 14.18 8.11 0.66
C LEU A 89 14.35 6.79 -0.09
N ILE A 90 15.22 5.89 0.36
CA ILE A 90 15.42 4.58 -0.26
C ILE A 90 14.16 3.72 -0.11
N GLU A 91 13.61 3.62 1.12
CA GLU A 91 12.36 2.90 1.35
C GLU A 91 11.20 3.54 0.59
N THR A 92 11.08 4.87 0.65
CA THR A 92 10.04 5.61 -0.05
C THR A 92 10.14 5.42 -1.57
N LEU A 93 11.34 5.39 -2.15
CA LEU A 93 11.52 5.14 -3.58
C LEU A 93 10.95 3.78 -4.00
N VAL A 94 11.21 2.73 -3.21
CA VAL A 94 10.66 1.40 -3.46
C VAL A 94 9.13 1.41 -3.30
N HIS A 95 8.61 2.06 -2.26
CA HIS A 95 7.18 2.23 -2.00
C HIS A 95 6.46 2.88 -3.21
N GLU A 96 6.93 4.05 -3.65
CA GLU A 96 6.30 4.78 -4.76
C GLU A 96 6.42 4.03 -6.09
N CYS A 97 7.55 3.35 -6.32
CA CYS A 97 7.70 2.49 -7.49
C CYS A 97 6.73 1.29 -7.44
N ARG A 98 6.37 0.80 -6.25
CA ARG A 98 5.39 -0.28 -6.12
C ARG A 98 4.00 0.15 -6.56
N HIS A 99 3.58 1.39 -6.29
CA HIS A 99 2.30 1.90 -6.83
C HIS A 99 2.22 1.82 -8.35
N ILE A 100 3.34 2.00 -9.05
CA ILE A 100 3.40 1.85 -10.52
C ILE A 100 3.19 0.40 -10.93
N GLN A 101 3.85 -0.55 -10.26
CA GLN A 101 3.62 -1.98 -10.50
C GLN A 101 2.17 -2.40 -10.23
N GLN A 102 1.58 -1.91 -9.13
CA GLN A 102 0.19 -2.18 -8.80
C GLN A 102 -0.74 -1.67 -9.91
N HIS A 103 -0.52 -0.45 -10.42
CA HIS A 103 -1.30 0.11 -11.51
C HIS A 103 -1.13 -0.69 -12.82
N LYS A 104 0.11 -1.06 -13.16
CA LYS A 104 0.42 -1.92 -14.30
C LYS A 104 -0.32 -3.26 -14.25
N ASN A 105 -0.51 -3.82 -13.07
CA ASN A 105 -1.25 -5.06 -12.85
C ASN A 105 -2.78 -4.89 -12.88
N GLY A 106 -3.27 -3.71 -13.31
CA GLY A 106 -4.70 -3.45 -13.53
C GLY A 106 -5.43 -2.92 -12.30
N ILE A 107 -4.70 -2.43 -11.29
CA ILE A 107 -5.34 -1.74 -10.17
C ILE A 107 -5.76 -0.33 -10.58
N PRO A 108 -7.07 -0.03 -10.52
CA PRO A 108 -7.57 1.28 -10.90
C PRO A 108 -7.12 2.35 -9.91
N SER A 109 -6.86 3.54 -10.44
CA SER A 109 -6.62 4.76 -9.65
C SER A 109 -7.90 5.25 -8.95
N GLU A 110 -9.05 5.05 -9.60
CA GLU A 110 -10.35 5.53 -9.15
C GLU A 110 -10.99 4.56 -8.13
N HIS A 111 -11.01 4.97 -6.86
CA HIS A 111 -11.61 4.19 -5.78
C HIS A 111 -13.14 4.37 -5.73
N GLY A 112 -13.65 5.48 -6.27
CA GLY A 112 -15.08 5.84 -6.21
C GLY A 112 -16.02 4.89 -6.94
N GLU A 113 -15.52 4.15 -7.95
CA GLU A 113 -16.34 3.18 -8.67
C GLU A 113 -16.71 1.95 -7.82
N PHE A 114 -15.90 1.63 -6.79
CA PHE A 114 -16.13 0.47 -5.94
C PHE A 114 -17.16 0.76 -4.86
N VAL A 115 -17.92 -0.27 -4.49
CA VAL A 115 -18.71 -0.24 -3.24
C VAL A 115 -17.79 0.05 -2.05
N LEU A 116 -18.28 0.77 -1.04
CA LEU A 116 -17.45 1.35 0.02
C LEU A 116 -16.64 0.29 0.76
N ARG A 117 -17.22 -0.88 1.05
CA ARG A 117 -16.50 -2.01 1.67
C ARG A 117 -15.25 -2.37 0.88
N ASP A 118 -15.35 -2.44 -0.44
CA ASP A 118 -14.25 -2.85 -1.30
C ASP A 118 -13.27 -1.71 -1.51
N ALA A 119 -13.73 -0.45 -1.52
CA ALA A 119 -12.85 0.73 -1.49
C ALA A 119 -11.99 0.77 -0.20
N VAL A 120 -12.51 0.34 0.95
CA VAL A 120 -11.73 0.19 2.20
C VAL A 120 -10.64 -0.86 2.03
N LYS A 121 -11.01 -2.06 1.53
CA LYS A 121 -10.07 -3.17 1.33
C LYS A 121 -8.97 -2.77 0.35
N LEU A 122 -9.35 -2.21 -0.79
CA LEU A 122 -8.44 -1.86 -1.87
C LEU A 122 -7.44 -0.79 -1.44
N SER A 123 -7.93 0.33 -0.89
CA SER A 123 -7.06 1.45 -0.49
C SER A 123 -6.04 1.01 0.55
N ARG A 124 -6.47 0.29 1.60
CA ARG A 124 -5.57 -0.20 2.65
C ARG A 124 -4.59 -1.25 2.16
N ALA A 125 -5.06 -2.24 1.40
CA ALA A 125 -4.21 -3.31 0.91
C ALA A 125 -3.12 -2.78 -0.05
N LYS A 126 -3.46 -1.78 -0.87
CA LYS A 126 -2.53 -1.12 -1.78
C LYS A 126 -1.35 -0.48 -1.03
N GLU A 127 -1.63 0.27 0.03
CA GLU A 127 -0.61 0.93 0.85
C GLU A 127 0.17 -0.09 1.70
N ALA A 128 -0.52 -1.09 2.28
CA ALA A 128 0.12 -2.16 3.03
C ALA A 128 1.08 -3.01 2.16
N ASP A 129 0.73 -3.28 0.91
CA ASP A 129 1.62 -3.94 -0.05
C ASP A 129 2.81 -3.05 -0.44
N ALA A 130 2.61 -1.75 -0.68
CA ALA A 130 3.69 -0.82 -0.98
C ALA A 130 4.71 -0.73 0.17
N GLU A 131 4.25 -0.60 1.41
CA GLU A 131 5.09 -0.64 2.61
C GLU A 131 5.74 -2.02 2.83
N THR A 132 5.06 -3.12 2.47
CA THR A 132 5.66 -4.47 2.52
C THR A 132 6.85 -4.58 1.57
N MET A 133 6.76 -3.98 0.38
CA MET A 133 7.86 -3.97 -0.59
C MET A 133 9.02 -3.07 -0.14
N GLY A 134 8.71 -1.89 0.41
CA GLY A 134 9.70 -1.02 1.05
C GLY A 134 10.43 -1.71 2.21
N ALA A 135 9.69 -2.38 3.10
CA ALA A 135 10.24 -3.17 4.19
C ALA A 135 11.08 -4.36 3.71
N SER A 136 10.62 -5.05 2.67
CA SER A 136 11.36 -6.16 2.06
C SER A 136 12.72 -5.68 1.52
N ALA A 137 12.74 -4.53 0.84
CA ALA A 137 13.99 -3.96 0.35
C ALA A 137 14.91 -3.51 1.48
N ALA A 138 14.37 -2.84 2.51
CA ALA A 138 15.13 -2.44 3.69
C ALA A 138 15.75 -3.66 4.41
N TYR A 139 15.00 -4.76 4.53
CA TYR A 139 15.48 -6.00 5.13
C TYR A 139 16.61 -6.62 4.32
N GLU A 140 16.43 -6.76 2.99
CA GLU A 140 17.45 -7.28 2.08
C GLU A 140 18.73 -6.43 2.13
N ILE A 141 18.61 -5.10 2.06
CA ILE A 141 19.75 -4.17 2.19
C ILE A 141 20.52 -4.45 3.48
N MET A 142 19.81 -4.58 4.61
CA MET A 142 20.42 -4.85 5.90
C MET A 142 21.17 -6.19 5.92
N ILE A 143 20.55 -7.28 5.46
CA ILE A 143 21.16 -8.62 5.55
C ILE A 143 22.25 -8.87 4.50
N ASN A 144 22.23 -8.13 3.38
CA ASN A 144 23.20 -8.26 2.30
C ASN A 144 24.40 -7.30 2.44
N GLY A 145 24.50 -6.57 3.57
CA GLY A 145 25.67 -5.76 3.89
C GLY A 145 25.62 -4.30 3.42
N GLY A 146 24.46 -3.81 2.98
CA GLY A 146 24.24 -2.40 2.64
C GLY A 146 24.07 -1.47 3.86
N GLY A 147 24.15 -2.02 5.06
CA GLY A 147 24.00 -1.28 6.32
C GLY A 147 22.56 -1.21 6.82
N ARG A 148 22.38 -0.60 7.99
CA ARG A 148 21.08 -0.56 8.70
C ARG A 148 20.29 0.74 8.52
N GLU A 149 20.86 1.75 7.87
CA GLU A 149 20.26 3.10 7.79
C GLU A 149 18.80 3.08 7.28
N VAL A 150 18.52 2.30 6.22
CA VAL A 150 17.17 2.17 5.65
C VAL A 150 16.22 1.47 6.63
N TRP A 151 16.69 0.39 7.27
CA TRP A 151 15.90 -0.38 8.23
C TRP A 151 15.56 0.42 9.49
N ASP A 152 16.54 1.17 10.00
CA ASP A 152 16.37 1.98 11.20
C ASP A 152 15.44 3.18 10.91
N ALA A 153 15.55 3.82 9.74
CA ALA A 153 14.60 4.85 9.30
C ALA A 153 13.16 4.32 9.14
N LEU A 154 12.99 3.13 8.55
CA LEU A 154 11.68 2.49 8.48
C LEU A 154 11.15 2.12 9.88
N THR A 155 12.01 1.71 10.80
CA THR A 155 11.60 1.38 12.17
C THR A 155 11.10 2.61 12.93
N GLU A 156 11.70 3.78 12.69
CA GLU A 156 11.21 5.06 13.23
C GLU A 156 9.82 5.40 12.66
N LYS A 157 9.63 5.25 11.35
CA LYS A 157 8.38 5.56 10.63
C LYS A 157 7.25 4.58 10.96
N ALA A 158 7.53 3.28 10.96
CA ALA A 158 6.52 2.21 10.94
C ALA A 158 6.96 0.99 11.78
N PRO A 159 7.10 1.12 13.11
CA PRO A 159 7.69 0.09 13.96
C PRO A 159 6.93 -1.24 13.92
N LYS A 160 5.59 -1.23 13.75
CA LYS A 160 4.80 -2.48 13.68
C LYS A 160 5.09 -3.31 12.45
N ILE A 161 5.50 -2.69 11.34
CA ILE A 161 5.90 -3.39 10.12
C ILE A 161 7.25 -4.07 10.35
N THR A 162 8.22 -3.34 10.90
CA THR A 162 9.57 -3.86 11.14
C THR A 162 9.60 -4.92 12.26
N GLU A 163 8.86 -4.70 13.35
CA GLU A 163 8.67 -5.69 14.43
C GLU A 163 8.05 -6.98 13.88
N GLY A 164 6.97 -6.88 13.09
CA GLY A 164 6.31 -8.04 12.49
C GLY A 164 7.26 -8.85 11.60
N MET A 165 7.98 -8.15 10.72
CA MET A 165 8.94 -8.78 9.80
C MET A 165 10.13 -9.41 10.53
N LEU A 166 10.73 -8.76 11.52
CA LEU A 166 11.85 -9.34 12.29
C LEU A 166 11.43 -10.54 13.11
N ASN A 167 10.27 -10.49 13.77
CA ASN A 167 9.75 -11.64 14.52
C ASN A 167 9.49 -12.84 13.60
N ALA A 168 9.09 -12.60 12.35
CA ALA A 168 9.00 -13.66 11.34
C ALA A 168 10.40 -14.13 10.89
N ALA A 169 11.33 -13.20 10.66
CA ALA A 169 12.71 -13.51 10.28
C ALA A 169 13.42 -14.40 11.30
N GLU A 170 13.22 -14.16 12.60
CA GLU A 170 13.79 -14.98 13.68
C GLU A 170 13.32 -16.44 13.64
N ARG A 171 12.09 -16.68 13.17
CA ARG A 171 11.50 -18.03 13.09
C ARG A 171 11.84 -18.73 11.78
N GLU A 172 11.81 -18.00 10.68
CA GLU A 172 11.92 -18.56 9.33
C GLU A 172 13.36 -18.58 8.81
N GLY A 173 14.23 -17.71 9.35
CA GLY A 173 15.58 -17.48 8.88
C GLY A 173 15.65 -16.69 7.56
N ALA A 174 16.85 -16.20 7.24
CA ALA A 174 17.14 -15.61 5.94
C ALA A 174 17.22 -16.71 4.85
N PRO A 175 16.91 -16.40 3.58
CA PRO A 175 16.58 -15.08 3.02
C PRO A 175 15.12 -14.66 3.27
N LEU A 176 14.76 -13.46 2.80
CA LEU A 176 13.39 -12.97 2.77
C LEU A 176 12.43 -14.03 2.17
N ASN A 177 11.27 -14.22 2.79
CA ASN A 177 10.26 -15.16 2.34
C ASN A 177 8.83 -14.63 2.56
N HIS A 178 7.83 -15.36 2.03
CA HIS A 178 6.43 -14.94 2.10
C HIS A 178 5.89 -14.78 3.52
N LYS A 179 6.38 -15.53 4.52
CA LYS A 179 5.93 -15.38 5.90
C LYS A 179 6.38 -14.06 6.49
N MET A 180 7.58 -13.60 6.13
CA MET A 180 8.09 -12.30 6.53
C MET A 180 7.32 -11.16 5.85
N MET A 181 7.03 -11.28 4.56
CA MET A 181 6.21 -10.31 3.82
C MET A 181 4.78 -10.22 4.37
N GLN A 182 4.17 -11.38 4.69
CA GLN A 182 2.85 -11.44 5.34
C GLN A 182 2.86 -10.71 6.70
N ALA A 183 3.93 -10.87 7.49
CA ALA A 183 4.04 -10.22 8.79
C ALA A 183 4.23 -8.70 8.69
N ALA A 184 5.00 -8.21 7.71
CA ALA A 184 5.07 -6.77 7.41
C ALA A 184 3.71 -6.21 6.99
N PHE A 185 3.01 -6.91 6.08
CA PHE A 185 1.67 -6.53 5.63
C PHE A 185 0.69 -6.43 6.79
N ASP A 186 0.69 -7.42 7.69
CA ASP A 186 -0.16 -7.42 8.89
C ASP A 186 0.25 -6.32 9.88
N GLY A 187 1.54 -5.97 9.95
CA GLY A 187 2.06 -4.86 10.75
C GLY A 187 1.48 -3.50 10.34
N TRP A 188 1.23 -3.29 9.04
CA TRP A 188 0.63 -2.05 8.54
C TRP A 188 -0.77 -1.81 9.12
N TYR A 189 -1.59 -2.87 9.20
CA TYR A 189 -2.95 -2.81 9.77
C TYR A 189 -2.99 -2.53 11.27
N GLN A 190 -1.84 -2.54 11.96
CA GLN A 190 -1.75 -2.16 13.37
C GLN A 190 -1.50 -0.65 13.56
N ASN A 191 -1.20 0.09 12.49
CA ASN A 191 -1.00 1.53 12.54
C ASN A 191 -2.34 2.27 12.31
N ARG A 192 -3.00 2.65 13.41
CA ARG A 192 -4.29 3.36 13.33
C ARG A 192 -4.18 4.75 12.74
N GLU A 193 -3.10 5.46 13.01
CA GLU A 193 -2.90 6.84 12.56
C GLU A 193 -2.77 6.89 11.04
N ILE A 194 -2.01 5.98 10.44
CA ILE A 194 -1.89 5.92 8.97
C ILE A 194 -3.20 5.47 8.32
N MET A 195 -3.90 4.49 8.91
CA MET A 195 -5.22 4.08 8.41
C MET A 195 -6.21 5.25 8.44
N GLN A 196 -6.17 6.09 9.48
CA GLN A 196 -7.01 7.28 9.58
C GLN A 196 -6.79 8.24 8.41
N ILE A 197 -5.54 8.53 8.08
CA ILE A 197 -5.17 9.44 6.98
C ILE A 197 -5.74 8.92 5.66
N TYR A 198 -5.60 7.63 5.39
CA TYR A 198 -6.10 7.03 4.16
C TYR A 198 -7.62 6.90 4.11
N GLU A 199 -8.28 6.64 5.23
CA GLU A 199 -9.74 6.70 5.30
C GLU A 199 -10.27 8.11 4.99
N ASP A 200 -9.61 9.15 5.51
CA ASP A 200 -10.01 10.54 5.30
C ASP A 200 -9.83 10.97 3.84
N SER A 201 -8.71 10.57 3.25
CA SER A 201 -8.40 10.85 1.85
C SER A 201 -9.29 10.05 0.90
N TYR A 202 -9.23 8.72 0.96
CA TYR A 202 -9.88 7.87 -0.04
C TYR A 202 -11.38 7.71 0.21
N LEU A 203 -11.79 7.44 1.46
CA LEU A 203 -13.19 7.08 1.74
C LEU A 203 -14.06 8.32 1.94
N VAL A 204 -13.64 9.22 2.83
CA VAL A 204 -14.42 10.42 3.17
C VAL A 204 -14.38 11.42 2.00
N THR A 205 -13.19 11.77 1.53
CA THR A 205 -13.04 12.82 0.51
C THR A 205 -13.35 12.31 -0.90
N GLN A 206 -12.63 11.29 -1.37
CA GLN A 206 -12.75 10.85 -2.78
C GLN A 206 -14.00 10.02 -3.05
N CYS A 207 -14.32 9.01 -2.22
CA CYS A 207 -15.49 8.16 -2.44
C CYS A 207 -16.79 8.86 -2.04
N LEU A 208 -17.01 9.07 -0.75
CA LEU A 208 -18.27 9.59 -0.23
C LEU A 208 -18.48 11.06 -0.64
N GLY A 209 -17.47 11.90 -0.42
CA GLY A 209 -17.49 13.32 -0.80
C GLY A 209 -17.58 13.51 -2.32
N GLY A 210 -16.71 12.84 -3.07
CA GLY A 210 -16.71 12.89 -4.54
C GLY A 210 -18.03 12.42 -5.15
N SER A 211 -18.71 11.44 -4.54
CA SER A 211 -20.03 10.98 -5.01
C SER A 211 -21.15 12.01 -4.84
N CYS A 212 -20.93 13.04 -4.02
CA CYS A 212 -21.84 14.16 -3.79
C CYS A 212 -21.44 15.44 -4.54
N ASP A 213 -20.25 15.47 -5.15
CA ASP A 213 -19.76 16.64 -5.88
C ASP A 213 -20.45 16.75 -7.25
N SER A 214 -21.09 17.89 -7.51
CA SER A 214 -21.81 18.14 -8.76
C SER A 214 -20.90 18.25 -9.99
N ARG A 215 -19.59 18.39 -9.79
CA ARG A 215 -18.58 18.37 -10.87
C ARG A 215 -18.28 16.96 -11.35
N ASN A 216 -18.56 15.95 -10.54
CA ASN A 216 -18.41 14.54 -10.88
C ASN A 216 -19.72 13.99 -11.44
N ASN A 217 -19.69 12.77 -11.99
CA ASN A 217 -20.89 12.03 -12.36
C ASN A 217 -21.30 11.08 -11.23
N PRO A 218 -22.35 11.37 -10.44
CA PRO A 218 -22.74 10.53 -9.29
C PRO A 218 -23.12 9.09 -9.66
N ARG A 219 -23.44 8.81 -10.93
CA ARG A 219 -23.78 7.47 -11.42
C ARG A 219 -22.57 6.56 -11.60
N ASP A 220 -21.36 7.13 -11.65
CA ASP A 220 -20.13 6.33 -11.75
C ASP A 220 -19.68 5.74 -10.42
N TYR A 221 -20.31 6.15 -9.31
CA TYR A 221 -19.93 5.71 -7.97
C TYR A 221 -20.65 4.43 -7.53
N PHE A 222 -19.93 3.60 -6.78
CA PHE A 222 -20.41 2.38 -6.12
C PHE A 222 -21.01 1.33 -7.06
N LYS A 223 -20.55 1.26 -8.31
CA LYS A 223 -21.08 0.38 -9.37
C LYS A 223 -20.34 -0.96 -9.48
N ARG A 224 -19.21 -1.12 -8.80
CA ARG A 224 -18.33 -2.29 -8.93
C ARG A 224 -18.01 -2.93 -7.58
N GLU A 225 -17.95 -4.25 -7.56
CA GLU A 225 -17.37 -5.03 -6.45
C GLU A 225 -16.01 -5.60 -6.86
N MET A 226 -15.19 -5.92 -5.87
CA MET A 226 -13.95 -6.67 -6.05
C MET A 226 -13.67 -7.47 -4.79
N SER A 227 -13.47 -8.78 -4.94
CA SER A 227 -13.22 -9.67 -3.81
C SER A 227 -11.82 -9.50 -3.23
N SER A 228 -11.63 -9.88 -1.96
CA SER A 228 -10.30 -9.94 -1.34
C SER A 228 -9.32 -10.75 -2.20
N LYS A 229 -9.76 -11.91 -2.70
CA LYS A 229 -8.95 -12.78 -3.55
C LYS A 229 -8.48 -12.07 -4.82
N GLU A 230 -9.37 -11.36 -5.52
CA GLU A 230 -9.01 -10.61 -6.72
C GLU A 230 -7.98 -9.52 -6.41
N MET A 231 -8.17 -8.77 -5.31
CA MET A 231 -7.22 -7.73 -4.89
C MET A 231 -5.83 -8.30 -4.61
N VAL A 232 -5.72 -9.25 -3.68
CA VAL A 232 -4.40 -9.76 -3.27
C VAL A 232 -3.71 -10.55 -4.38
N SER A 233 -4.47 -11.21 -5.26
CA SER A 233 -3.88 -11.93 -6.41
C SER A 233 -3.37 -10.97 -7.48
N ALA A 234 -3.97 -9.78 -7.61
CA ALA A 234 -3.56 -8.80 -8.61
C ALA A 234 -2.27 -8.08 -8.21
N PHE A 235 -2.06 -7.79 -6.92
CA PHE A 235 -0.95 -6.93 -6.54
C PHE A 235 -0.14 -7.31 -5.31
N CYS A 236 -0.51 -8.31 -4.49
CA CYS A 236 0.36 -8.76 -3.39
C CYS A 236 1.40 -9.77 -3.90
N LEU A 237 2.26 -9.33 -4.84
CA LEU A 237 3.22 -10.16 -5.57
C LEU A 237 4.67 -9.92 -5.11
N ASP A 238 5.44 -10.99 -4.94
CA ASP A 238 6.89 -10.90 -4.72
C ASP A 238 7.66 -10.53 -6.01
N ALA A 239 8.99 -10.41 -5.90
CA ALA A 239 9.87 -10.07 -7.02
C ALA A 239 9.79 -11.06 -8.20
N SER A 240 9.36 -12.31 -7.95
CA SER A 240 9.17 -13.35 -8.95
C SER A 240 7.76 -13.38 -9.56
N GLY A 241 6.88 -12.47 -9.14
CA GLY A 241 5.48 -12.40 -9.55
C GLY A 241 4.58 -13.39 -8.83
N LYS A 242 5.03 -14.05 -7.75
CA LYS A 242 4.20 -14.97 -6.96
C LYS A 242 3.46 -14.22 -5.87
N CYS A 243 2.18 -14.56 -5.69
CA CYS A 243 1.38 -13.96 -4.62
C CYS A 243 1.88 -14.42 -3.23
N TYR A 244 2.46 -13.50 -2.46
CA TYR A 244 2.92 -13.80 -1.10
C TYR A 244 1.74 -13.97 -0.12
N GLN A 245 0.52 -13.64 -0.52
CA GLN A 245 -0.73 -13.93 0.21
C GLN A 245 -1.45 -15.19 -0.28
N SER A 246 -0.80 -16.05 -1.07
CA SER A 246 -1.43 -17.23 -1.70
C SER A 246 -2.11 -18.20 -0.73
N GLY A 247 -1.63 -18.31 0.51
CA GLY A 247 -2.26 -19.10 1.58
C GLY A 247 -3.39 -18.40 2.33
N ARG A 248 -3.63 -17.11 2.08
CA ARG A 248 -4.58 -16.23 2.78
C ARG A 248 -5.32 -15.32 1.80
N LEU A 249 -5.91 -15.88 0.74
CA LEU A 249 -6.52 -15.05 -0.32
C LEU A 249 -7.69 -14.16 0.14
N ASN A 250 -8.37 -14.55 1.23
CA ASN A 250 -9.48 -13.79 1.82
C ASN A 250 -9.03 -12.93 3.01
N VAL A 251 -7.73 -12.60 3.09
CA VAL A 251 -7.18 -11.88 4.25
C VAL A 251 -7.84 -10.52 4.48
N LEU A 252 -8.35 -9.86 3.44
CA LEU A 252 -9.01 -8.55 3.53
C LEU A 252 -10.46 -8.65 4.04
N ASP A 253 -11.00 -9.86 4.16
CA ASP A 253 -12.31 -10.12 4.77
C ASP A 253 -12.20 -10.42 6.27
N GLU A 254 -10.97 -10.46 6.81
CA GLU A 254 -10.75 -10.61 8.25
C GLU A 254 -11.45 -9.47 9.00
N PRO A 255 -12.21 -9.79 10.06
CA PRO A 255 -12.94 -8.81 10.86
C PRO A 255 -12.11 -7.54 11.17
N GLU A 256 -10.90 -7.71 11.70
CA GLU A 256 -10.03 -6.63 12.15
C GLU A 256 -9.73 -5.60 11.05
N ARG A 257 -9.78 -6.01 9.77
CA ARG A 257 -9.48 -5.16 8.60
C ARG A 257 -10.70 -4.46 8.03
N LEU A 258 -11.90 -4.81 8.50
CA LEU A 258 -13.17 -4.17 8.14
C LEU A 258 -13.59 -3.07 9.13
N GLN A 259 -12.77 -2.83 10.16
CA GLN A 259 -12.99 -1.72 11.09
C GLN A 259 -12.63 -0.38 10.43
N VAL A 260 -13.46 0.64 10.59
CA VAL A 260 -13.24 2.02 10.09
C VAL A 260 -13.56 3.04 11.17
N GLN A 261 -13.23 4.31 10.97
CA GLN A 261 -13.72 5.39 11.80
C GLN A 261 -15.26 5.46 11.81
N GLN A 262 -15.84 5.78 12.96
CA GLN A 262 -17.28 6.00 13.09
C GLN A 262 -17.79 7.04 12.07
N LYS A 263 -17.00 8.10 11.82
CA LYS A 263 -17.37 9.14 10.85
C LYS A 263 -17.55 8.61 9.42
N VAL A 264 -16.83 7.57 9.03
CA VAL A 264 -17.00 6.92 7.72
C VAL A 264 -18.37 6.27 7.63
N LEU A 265 -18.79 5.58 8.70
CA LEU A 265 -20.12 4.95 8.78
C LEU A 265 -21.24 5.99 8.76
N ASP A 266 -21.12 7.05 9.57
CA ASP A 266 -22.12 8.12 9.67
C ASP A 266 -22.27 8.84 8.31
N MET A 267 -21.16 9.12 7.65
CA MET A 267 -21.17 9.75 6.32
C MET A 267 -21.74 8.80 5.27
N ALA A 268 -21.39 7.51 5.29
CA ALA A 268 -21.93 6.51 4.39
C ALA A 268 -23.45 6.37 4.52
N GLU A 269 -23.98 6.36 5.74
CA GLU A 269 -25.42 6.31 5.98
C GLU A 269 -26.13 7.53 5.40
N ARG A 270 -25.61 8.73 5.69
CA ARG A 270 -26.17 9.99 5.18
C ARG A 270 -26.14 10.06 3.65
N VAL A 271 -24.97 9.80 3.05
CA VAL A 271 -24.77 9.85 1.59
C VAL A 271 -25.69 8.84 0.89
N ASN A 272 -25.74 7.59 1.36
CA ASN A 272 -26.57 6.56 0.73
C ASN A 272 -28.07 6.77 0.99
N GLY A 273 -28.46 7.44 2.08
CA GLY A 273 -29.81 7.97 2.27
C GLY A 273 -30.23 8.94 1.17
N ASN A 274 -29.39 9.94 0.88
CA ASN A 274 -29.65 10.93 -0.17
C ASN A 274 -29.66 10.31 -1.58
N ARG A 275 -28.75 9.35 -1.83
CA ARG A 275 -28.69 8.62 -3.11
C ARG A 275 -29.98 7.85 -3.38
N ARG A 276 -30.53 7.16 -2.37
CA ARG A 276 -31.85 6.49 -2.46
C ARG A 276 -32.98 7.46 -2.83
N GLN A 277 -33.03 8.61 -2.16
CA GLN A 277 -34.05 9.64 -2.44
C GLN A 277 -33.92 10.23 -3.85
N SER A 278 -32.70 10.27 -4.38
CA SER A 278 -32.38 10.82 -5.70
C SER A 278 -32.43 9.79 -6.84
N GLY A 279 -32.83 8.53 -6.56
CA GLY A 279 -32.84 7.46 -7.56
C GLY A 279 -31.45 7.04 -8.06
N LEU A 280 -30.40 7.34 -7.30
CA LEU A 280 -29.02 6.93 -7.57
C LEU A 280 -28.71 5.58 -6.92
N ASN A 281 -27.68 4.90 -7.42
CA ASN A 281 -27.21 3.65 -6.84
C ASN A 281 -26.69 3.88 -5.42
N ALA A 282 -27.41 3.38 -4.42
CA ALA A 282 -27.03 3.48 -3.02
C ALA A 282 -26.23 2.24 -2.62
N ASP A 283 -25.04 2.45 -2.09
CA ASP A 283 -24.20 1.41 -1.56
C ASP A 283 -24.72 0.94 -0.20
N VAL A 284 -24.90 -0.36 -0.06
CA VAL A 284 -25.28 -1.02 1.21
C VAL A 284 -24.13 -1.84 1.80
N SER A 285 -23.01 -1.96 1.10
CA SER A 285 -21.84 -2.73 1.53
C SER A 285 -21.24 -2.19 2.82
N TYR A 286 -21.40 -0.88 3.10
CA TYR A 286 -20.95 -0.24 4.34
C TYR A 286 -21.57 -0.84 5.61
N HIS A 287 -22.67 -1.59 5.52
CA HIS A 287 -23.24 -2.32 6.66
C HIS A 287 -22.37 -3.51 7.14
N SER A 288 -21.45 -3.98 6.29
CA SER A 288 -20.46 -5.00 6.66
C SER A 288 -19.21 -4.42 7.32
N LEU A 289 -19.07 -3.09 7.30
CA LEU A 289 -18.03 -2.36 8.02
C LEU A 289 -18.52 -2.05 9.45
N TYR A 290 -17.59 -1.82 10.35
CA TYR A 290 -17.91 -1.49 11.74
C TYR A 290 -16.87 -0.58 12.36
N ALA A 291 -17.23 0.07 13.47
CA ALA A 291 -16.39 1.09 14.06
C ALA A 291 -15.14 0.47 14.71
N TRP A 292 -14.03 1.20 14.72
CA TRP A 292 -12.84 0.80 15.46
C TRP A 292 -13.16 0.41 16.91
N GLY A 293 -12.59 -0.71 17.36
CA GLY A 293 -12.79 -1.23 18.71
C GLY A 293 -14.15 -1.88 18.95
N THR A 294 -14.98 -2.04 17.92
CA THR A 294 -16.24 -2.78 18.01
C THR A 294 -16.11 -4.17 17.38
N ALA A 295 -16.93 -5.12 17.84
CA ALA A 295 -17.04 -6.44 17.21
C ALA A 295 -17.92 -6.34 15.95
N PRO A 296 -17.78 -7.28 14.98
CA PRO A 296 -18.75 -7.42 13.90
C PRO A 296 -20.16 -7.41 14.47
N LYS A 297 -21.06 -6.63 13.88
CA LYS A 297 -22.48 -6.74 14.21
C LYS A 297 -22.88 -8.16 13.83
N ASN A 298 -23.12 -9.02 14.83
CA ASN A 298 -23.57 -10.40 14.62
C ASN A 298 -24.63 -10.39 13.52
N GLY A 299 -24.30 -11.03 12.40
CA GLY A 299 -25.19 -11.07 11.24
C GLY A 299 -26.57 -11.48 11.70
N GLY A 300 -27.60 -10.74 11.29
CA GLY A 300 -28.97 -11.20 11.42
C GLY A 300 -29.02 -12.65 10.94
N LYS A 301 -29.50 -13.54 11.81
CA LYS A 301 -29.63 -14.99 11.63
C LYS A 301 -30.00 -15.33 10.17
N GLY A 302 -29.01 -15.64 9.33
CA GLY A 302 -29.26 -15.85 7.90
C GLY A 302 -28.02 -16.19 7.08
N ALA A 303 -26.88 -15.55 7.33
CA ALA A 303 -25.67 -15.75 6.54
C ALA A 303 -24.81 -16.97 6.96
N ASP A 304 -24.85 -17.36 8.25
CA ASP A 304 -23.99 -18.43 8.77
C ASP A 304 -24.34 -19.83 8.24
N LYS A 305 -25.57 -20.06 7.75
CA LYS A 305 -25.92 -21.37 7.18
C LYS A 305 -25.32 -21.59 5.78
N ALA A 306 -25.10 -20.55 4.99
CA ALA A 306 -24.60 -20.73 3.63
C ALA A 306 -23.10 -21.08 3.60
N VAL A 307 -22.31 -20.45 4.48
CA VAL A 307 -20.85 -20.67 4.55
C VAL A 307 -20.51 -22.01 5.21
N LEU A 308 -21.25 -22.41 6.26
CA LEU A 308 -21.04 -23.71 6.92
C LEU A 308 -21.49 -24.90 6.07
N THR A 309 -22.48 -24.74 5.19
CA THR A 309 -22.95 -25.86 4.34
C THR A 309 -22.02 -26.15 3.16
N ALA A 310 -21.26 -25.17 2.67
CA ALA A 310 -20.25 -25.38 1.63
C ALA A 310 -19.02 -26.15 2.15
N ALA A 311 -18.60 -25.89 3.39
CA ALA A 311 -17.47 -26.60 4.02
C ALA A 311 -17.78 -28.07 4.35
N ALA A 312 -19.05 -28.40 4.64
CA ALA A 312 -19.47 -29.77 4.91
C ALA A 312 -19.54 -30.65 3.64
N LYS A 313 -19.85 -30.07 2.47
CA LYS A 313 -19.92 -30.83 1.19
C LYS A 313 -18.56 -31.21 0.62
N LEU A 314 -17.47 -30.51 0.98
CA LEU A 314 -16.12 -30.81 0.49
C LEU A 314 -15.37 -31.89 1.30
N LYS A 315 -15.89 -32.29 2.48
CA LYS A 315 -15.30 -33.38 3.30
C LYS A 315 -15.97 -34.75 3.10
N GLY A 316 -16.91 -34.87 2.15
CA GLY A 316 -17.75 -36.07 1.98
C GLY A 316 -17.49 -36.89 0.70
N SER A 317 -16.45 -36.65 -0.08
CA SER A 317 -16.18 -37.42 -1.30
C SER A 317 -14.71 -37.80 -1.43
N SER A 318 -14.31 -38.74 -0.58
CA SER A 318 -13.24 -39.69 -0.85
C SER A 318 -13.66 -41.03 -0.26
N ARG A 319 -14.24 -41.88 -1.11
CA ARG A 319 -14.19 -43.33 -0.96
C ARG A 319 -13.25 -43.84 -2.04
#